data_AF-A0A2P8B2M0-F1
#
_entry.id   AF-A0A2P8B2M0-F1
#
_cell.length_a   1.000
_cell.length_b   1.000
_cell.length_c   1.000
_cell.angle_alpha   90.00
_cell.angle_beta   90.00
_cell.angle_gamma   90.00
#
_symmetry.space_group_name_H-M   'P 1'
#
loop_
_entity.id
_entity.type
_entity.pdbx_description
1 polymer ?
#
loop_
_entity_poly.entity_id
_entity_poly.type
_entity_poly.pdbx_seq_one_letter_code
_entity_poly.pdbx_strand_id
1 'polypeptide(L)'
;MPLLKGIALRYVTRRAGAEDRYARQRDVRADLVHALTVRAPDALDPIFGPLWRAAPDDAGRLRVVIDQVASLTDPAAVAWHRRLVGG
;
A
#
# COMPACT_ATOMS: atom_id res chain seq x y z
N MET A 1 21.10 -22.33 0.27
CA MET A 1 21.39 -21.03 0.91
C MET A 1 21.90 -20.07 -0.15
N PRO A 2 21.45 -18.81 -0.20
CA PRO A 2 20.22 -18.44 -0.91
C PRO A 2 20.45 -17.24 -1.84
N LEU A 3 19.75 -17.18 -2.98
CA LEU A 3 19.64 -15.95 -3.76
C LEU A 3 18.19 -15.73 -4.20
N LEU A 4 17.57 -14.81 -3.47
CA LEU A 4 16.35 -14.07 -3.75
C LEU A 4 16.08 -13.92 -5.27
N LYS A 5 15.00 -14.51 -5.77
CA LYS A 5 14.41 -14.08 -7.04
C LYS A 5 13.36 -13.03 -6.70
N GLY A 6 13.79 -11.76 -6.81
CA GLY A 6 13.02 -10.56 -6.47
C GLY A 6 11.61 -10.57 -7.05
N ILE A 7 10.63 -10.56 -6.14
CA ILE A 7 9.21 -10.35 -6.44
C ILE A 7 8.95 -8.84 -6.45
N ALA A 8 9.58 -8.13 -7.38
CA ALA A 8 9.37 -6.69 -7.54
C ALA A 8 9.24 -6.26 -9.02
N LEU A 9 9.09 -7.20 -9.96
CA LEU A 9 9.08 -6.92 -11.39
C LEU A 9 7.91 -7.58 -12.13
N ARG A 10 6.66 -7.31 -11.71
CA ARG A 10 5.48 -7.75 -12.49
C ARG A 10 4.36 -6.72 -12.66
N TYR A 11 4.62 -5.43 -12.42
CA TYR A 11 3.63 -4.37 -12.67
C TYR A 11 4.05 -3.34 -13.72
N VAL A 12 5.09 -3.64 -14.49
CA VAL A 12 5.43 -2.87 -15.70
C VAL A 12 5.35 -3.82 -16.87
N THR A 13 4.15 -4.03 -17.45
CA THR A 13 3.94 -4.40 -18.86
C THR A 13 2.44 -4.35 -19.20
N ARG A 14 2.07 -3.29 -19.94
CA ARG A 14 1.05 -3.21 -21.01
C ARG A 14 -0.45 -3.10 -20.66
N ARG A 15 -0.97 -1.90 -20.94
CA ARG A 15 -2.37 -1.60 -21.29
C ARG A 15 -2.84 -2.43 -22.50
N ALA A 16 -4.10 -2.89 -22.49
CA ALA A 16 -5.17 -2.34 -23.35
C ALA A 16 -6.46 -3.20 -23.30
N GLY A 17 -7.55 -2.60 -22.82
CA GLY A 17 -8.85 -2.72 -23.48
C GLY A 17 -9.92 -3.69 -22.95
N ALA A 18 -9.60 -4.72 -22.16
CA ALA A 18 -10.62 -5.68 -21.69
C ALA A 18 -10.41 -6.21 -20.25
N GLU A 19 -9.45 -5.65 -19.51
CA GLU A 19 -9.16 -6.03 -18.11
C GLU A 19 -9.89 -5.15 -17.06
N ASP A 20 -10.74 -4.21 -17.49
CA ASP A 20 -11.29 -3.13 -16.64
C ASP A 20 -12.16 -3.59 -15.46
N ARG A 21 -12.58 -4.86 -15.42
CA ARG A 21 -13.39 -5.42 -14.32
C ARG A 21 -12.60 -6.36 -13.39
N TYR A 22 -11.55 -7.02 -13.88
CA TYR A 22 -10.67 -7.89 -13.08
C TYR A 22 -9.46 -7.15 -12.50
N ALA A 23 -8.98 -6.06 -13.14
CA ALA A 23 -7.98 -5.16 -12.57
C ALA A 23 -8.48 -4.48 -11.27
N ARG A 24 -9.79 -4.24 -11.18
CA ARG A 24 -10.45 -3.56 -10.05
C ARG A 24 -10.41 -4.32 -8.72
N GLN A 25 -10.10 -5.62 -8.73
CA GLN A 25 -10.09 -6.46 -7.52
C GLN A 25 -8.70 -6.67 -6.89
N ARG A 26 -7.60 -6.35 -7.59
CA ARG A 26 -6.24 -6.40 -7.02
C ARG A 26 -5.81 -5.10 -6.34
N ASP A 27 -6.57 -4.02 -6.49
CA ASP A 27 -6.06 -2.68 -6.23
C ASP A 27 -6.32 -2.12 -4.83
N VAL A 28 -7.10 -2.75 -3.97
CA VAL A 28 -7.37 -2.17 -2.63
C VAL A 28 -6.09 -2.00 -1.81
N ARG A 29 -5.20 -3.00 -1.80
CA ARG A 29 -3.94 -2.92 -1.04
C ARG A 29 -2.93 -1.97 -1.69
N ALA A 30 -2.81 -2.00 -3.02
CA ALA A 30 -1.89 -1.13 -3.75
C ALA A 30 -2.31 0.34 -3.62
N ASP A 31 -3.60 0.63 -3.79
CA ASP A 31 -4.17 1.96 -3.62
C ASP A 31 -4.02 2.45 -2.18
N LEU A 32 -4.20 1.58 -1.19
CA LEU A 32 -3.99 1.95 0.22
C LEU A 32 -2.53 2.31 0.50
N VAL A 33 -1.57 1.51 0.02
CA VAL A 33 -0.14 1.83 0.19
C VAL A 33 0.17 3.16 -0.48
N HIS A 34 -0.33 3.39 -1.70
CA HIS A 34 -0.14 4.65 -2.40
C HIS A 34 -0.74 5.84 -1.63
N ALA A 35 -2.03 5.77 -1.28
CA ALA A 35 -2.75 6.83 -0.60
C ALA A 35 -2.13 7.16 0.77
N LEU A 36 -1.72 6.15 1.53
CA LEU A 36 -1.06 6.34 2.83
C LEU A 36 0.35 6.90 2.68
N THR A 37 1.09 6.51 1.64
CA THR A 37 2.42 7.10 1.37
C THR A 37 2.32 8.59 1.08
N VAL A 38 1.30 9.02 0.31
CA VAL A 38 1.08 10.43 -0.05
C VAL A 38 0.61 11.26 1.15
N ARG A 39 -0.18 10.67 2.05
CA ARG A 39 -0.83 11.37 3.17
C ARG A 39 -0.15 11.11 4.52
N ALA A 40 0.97 10.38 4.55
CA ALA A 40 1.70 10.13 5.77
C ALA A 40 2.36 11.42 6.31
N PRO A 41 2.46 11.56 7.64
CA PRO A 41 2.03 10.61 8.66
C PRO A 41 0.54 10.74 9.06
N ASP A 42 -0.17 11.77 8.61
CA ASP A 42 -1.48 12.16 9.17
C ASP A 42 -2.60 11.14 8.90
N ALA A 43 -2.51 10.39 7.79
CA ALA A 43 -3.47 9.34 7.47
C ALA A 43 -3.12 7.97 8.09
N LEU A 44 -1.96 7.85 8.75
CA LEU A 44 -1.55 6.63 9.43
C LEU A 44 -2.35 6.44 10.73
N ASP A 45 -2.44 5.19 11.18
CA ASP A 45 -2.91 4.92 12.54
C ASP A 45 -1.89 5.53 13.53
N PRO A 46 -2.35 6.12 14.66
CA PRO A 46 -1.48 6.77 15.63
C PRO A 46 -0.27 5.94 16.09
N ILE A 47 -0.36 4.61 16.09
CA ILE A 47 0.77 3.75 16.47
C ILE A 47 1.89 3.73 15.42
N PHE A 48 1.57 3.92 14.13
CA PHE A 48 2.54 3.92 13.04
C PHE A 48 3.15 5.30 12.77
N GLY A 49 2.48 6.39 13.14
CA GLY A 49 2.97 7.76 12.93
C GLY A 49 4.36 8.05 13.54
N PRO A 50 4.64 7.67 14.80
CA PRO A 50 5.98 7.79 15.37
C PRO A 50 7.03 6.93 14.67
N LEU A 51 6.66 5.71 14.26
CA LEU A 51 7.55 4.79 13.54
C LEU A 51 7.94 5.36 12.17
N TRP A 52 6.98 5.96 11.45
CA TRP A 52 7.23 6.61 10.17
C TRP A 52 8.17 7.81 10.31
N ARG A 53 7.98 8.63 11.34
CA ARG A 53 8.85 9.78 11.63
C ARG A 53 10.26 9.38 12.05
N ALA A 54 10.40 8.25 12.74
CA ALA A 54 11.69 7.71 13.18
C ALA A 54 12.45 6.97 12.07
N ALA A 55 11.81 6.64 10.95
CA ALA A 55 12.46 5.94 9.86
C ALA A 55 13.57 6.80 9.22
N PRO A 56 14.78 6.23 9.00
CA PRO A 56 15.95 6.99 8.56
C PRO A 56 15.92 7.36 7.08
N ASP A 57 15.12 6.65 6.28
CA ASP A 57 15.04 6.81 4.84
C ASP A 57 13.63 6.50 4.30
N ASP A 58 13.42 6.77 3.02
CA ASP A 58 12.14 6.55 2.35
C ASP A 58 11.77 5.05 2.30
N ALA A 59 12.77 4.16 2.26
CA ALA A 59 12.54 2.72 2.30
C ALA A 59 11.94 2.29 3.64
N GLY A 60 12.46 2.81 4.76
CA GLY A 60 11.92 2.62 6.10
C GLY A 60 10.53 3.22 6.26
N ARG A 61 10.30 4.41 5.70
CA ARG A 61 8.96 5.03 5.68
C ARG A 61 7.94 4.19 4.93
N LEU A 62 8.32 3.68 3.76
CA LEU A 62 7.49 2.78 2.98
C LEU A 62 7.22 1.47 3.72
N ARG A 63 8.22 0.94 4.45
CA ARG A 63 8.04 -0.26 5.27
C ARG A 63 6.98 -0.07 6.35
N VAL A 64 6.99 1.07 7.05
CA VAL A 64 5.98 1.40 8.06
C VAL A 64 4.58 1.47 7.43
N VAL A 65 4.44 2.07 6.25
CA VAL A 65 3.17 2.10 5.51
C VAL A 65 2.71 0.69 5.14
N ILE A 66 3.62 -0.16 4.64
CA ILE A 66 3.33 -1.55 4.30
C ILE A 66 2.89 -2.35 5.53
N ASP A 67 3.57 -2.17 6.66
CA ASP A 67 3.26 -2.87 7.92
C ASP A 67 1.87 -2.47 8.43
N GLN A 68 1.48 -1.19 8.29
CA GLN A 68 0.12 -0.76 8.59
C GLN A 68 -0.92 -1.40 7.67
N VAL A 69 -0.69 -1.42 6.35
CA VAL A 69 -1.65 -2.05 5.42
C VAL A 69 -1.73 -3.56 5.68
N ALA A 70 -0.62 -4.19 6.08
CA ALA A 70 -0.58 -5.61 6.42
C ALA A 70 -1.32 -5.94 7.73
N SER A 71 -1.43 -4.99 8.68
CA SER A 71 -2.18 -5.19 9.93
C SER A 71 -3.70 -5.05 9.76
N LEU A 72 -4.19 -4.58 8.61
CA LEU A 72 -5.61 -4.47 8.35
C LEU A 72 -6.22 -5.84 8.02
N THR A 73 -7.38 -6.10 8.63
CA THR A 73 -8.27 -7.16 8.16
C THR A 73 -8.90 -6.75 6.82
N ASP A 74 -9.40 -7.73 6.03
CA ASP A 74 -10.00 -7.42 4.73
C ASP A 74 -11.19 -6.42 4.81
N PRO A 75 -12.12 -6.52 5.78
CA PRO A 75 -13.17 -5.51 5.94
C PRO A 75 -12.60 -4.12 6.28
N ALA A 76 -11.56 -4.05 7.11
CA ALA A 76 -10.92 -2.79 7.48
C ALA A 76 -10.21 -2.16 6.27
N ALA A 77 -9.53 -2.96 5.44
CA ALA A 77 -8.89 -2.48 4.22
C ALA A 77 -9.92 -1.86 3.26
N VAL A 78 -11.08 -2.50 3.06
CA VAL A 78 -12.15 -1.93 2.22
C VAL A 78 -12.69 -0.62 2.81
N ALA A 79 -12.90 -0.55 4.13
CA ALA A 79 -13.37 0.68 4.77
C ALA A 79 -12.37 1.83 4.62
N TRP A 80 -11.09 1.55 4.81
CA TRP A 80 -10.02 2.52 4.64
C TRP A 80 -9.89 2.99 3.19
N HIS A 81 -10.00 2.07 2.23
CA HIS A 81 -9.92 2.39 0.80
C HIS A 81 -11.04 3.33 0.38
N ARG A 82 -12.27 3.07 0.81
CA ARG A 82 -13.41 3.98 0.59
C ARG A 82 -13.16 5.37 1.17
N ARG A 83 -12.62 5.45 2.39
CA ARG A 83 -12.33 6.73 3.07
C ARG A 83 -11.22 7.53 2.40
N LEU A 84 -10.17 6.85 1.92
CA LEU A 84 -8.95 7.51 1.46
C LEU A 84 -8.89 7.72 -0.05
N VAL A 85 -9.53 6.83 -0.83
CA VAL A 85 -9.45 6.79 -2.29
C VAL A 85 -10.81 7.08 -2.93
N GLY A 86 -11.91 6.71 -2.29
CA GLY A 86 -13.28 6.87 -2.82
C GLY A 86 -13.99 8.17 -2.45
N GLY A 87 -13.25 9.18 -1.97
CA GLY A 87 -13.77 10.51 -1.63
C GLY A 87 -13.45 11.54 -2.70
#